data_AF-A0A8J9TVB2-F1
#
_entry.id   AF-A0A8J9TVB2-F1
#
_cell.length_a   1.000
_cell.length_b   1.000
_cell.length_c   1.000
_cell.angle_alpha   90.00
_cell.angle_beta   90.00
_cell.angle_gamma   90.00
#
_symmetry.space_group_name_H-M   'P 1'
#
loop_
_entity.id
_entity.type
_entity.pdbx_description
1 polymer ?
#
loop_
_entity_poly.entity_id
_entity_poly.type
_entity_poly.pdbx_seq_one_letter_code
_entity_poly.pdbx_strand_id
1 'polypeptide(L)'
;MSAQARVFSGYRRLFRARRNLFEGDVQAMKESRVAIKQEFVKNRGAVIAGEQFEGLLTMVDEAEDMLRHGIARGNLNPGTGNY
;
A
#
# COMPACT_ATOMS: atom_id res chain seq x y z
N MET A 1 -20.92 0.94 -1.77
CA MET A 1 -19.97 -0.20 -1.96
C MET A 1 -20.06 -1.11 -0.75
N SER A 2 -19.99 -2.44 -0.91
CA SER A 2 -19.95 -3.37 0.22
C SER A 2 -18.63 -3.29 0.98
N ALA A 3 -18.60 -3.78 2.23
CA ALA A 3 -17.36 -3.86 3.03
C ALA A 3 -16.26 -4.64 2.30
N GLN A 4 -16.62 -5.77 1.68
CA GLN A 4 -15.69 -6.58 0.87
C GLN A 4 -15.11 -5.77 -0.29
N ALA A 5 -15.94 -5.01 -1.02
CA ALA A 5 -15.47 -4.18 -2.12
C ALA A 5 -14.47 -3.10 -1.66
N ARG A 6 -14.71 -2.49 -0.49
CA ARG A 6 -13.79 -1.49 0.10
C ARG A 6 -12.44 -2.12 0.46
N VAL A 7 -12.45 -3.28 1.12
CA VAL A 7 -11.23 -4.04 1.46
C VAL A 7 -10.44 -4.42 0.21
N PHE A 8 -11.11 -4.98 -0.81
CA PHE A 8 -10.45 -5.34 -2.06
C PHE A 8 -9.91 -4.14 -2.83
N SER A 9 -10.64 -3.02 -2.81
CA SER A 9 -10.16 -1.77 -3.42
C SER A 9 -8.87 -1.29 -2.75
N GLY A 10 -8.85 -1.22 -1.41
CA GLY A 10 -7.66 -0.87 -0.63
C GLY A 10 -6.47 -1.78 -0.89
N TYR A 11 -6.69 -3.10 -0.88
CA TYR A 11 -5.67 -4.09 -1.21
C TYR A 11 -5.04 -3.85 -2.59
N ARG A 12 -5.88 -3.62 -3.62
CA ARG A 12 -5.40 -3.38 -4.98
C ARG A 12 -4.63 -2.06 -5.10
N ARG A 13 -5.08 -1.00 -4.40
CA ARG A 13 -4.40 0.30 -4.38
C ARG A 13 -3.01 0.19 -3.79
N LEU A 14 -2.85 -0.48 -2.64
CA LEU A 14 -1.53 -0.76 -2.04
C LEU A 14 -0.63 -1.51 -3.01
N PHE A 15 -1.11 -2.60 -3.63
CA PHE A 15 -0.33 -3.37 -4.60
C PHE A 15 0.11 -2.58 -5.84
N ARG A 16 -0.72 -1.62 -6.29
CA ARG A 16 -0.35 -0.71 -7.37
C ARG A 16 0.70 0.30 -6.89
N ALA A 17 0.52 0.91 -5.72
CA ALA A 17 1.45 1.89 -5.16
C ALA A 17 2.85 1.28 -4.97
N ARG A 18 2.97 0.10 -4.32
CA ARG A 18 4.27 -0.55 -4.14
C ARG A 18 4.95 -0.97 -5.44
N ARG A 19 4.19 -1.31 -6.48
CA ARG A 19 4.78 -1.64 -7.80
C ARG A 19 5.43 -0.41 -8.42
N ASN A 20 4.81 0.75 -8.27
CA ASN A 20 5.34 2.01 -8.80
C ASN A 20 6.51 2.53 -7.94
N LEU A 21 6.50 2.27 -6.63
CA LEU A 21 7.56 2.71 -5.73
C LEU A 21 8.85 1.88 -5.90
N PHE A 22 8.71 0.55 -5.94
CA PHE A 22 9.85 -0.39 -5.96
C PHE A 22 10.13 -0.93 -7.37
N GLU A 23 9.85 -0.16 -8.42
CA GLU A 23 10.17 -0.57 -9.78
C GLU A 23 11.68 -0.79 -9.93
N GLY A 24 12.07 -1.95 -10.46
CA GLY A 24 13.48 -2.36 -10.58
C GLY A 24 14.09 -2.97 -9.31
N ASP A 25 13.52 -2.73 -8.12
CA ASP A 25 13.96 -3.34 -6.86
C ASP A 25 13.21 -4.66 -6.58
N VAL A 26 13.82 -5.76 -7.02
CA VAL A 26 13.24 -7.11 -6.87
C VAL A 26 13.07 -7.49 -5.40
N GLN A 27 13.98 -7.08 -4.52
CA GLN A 27 13.94 -7.48 -3.12
C GLN A 27 12.85 -6.71 -2.38
N ALA A 28 12.80 -5.38 -2.53
CA ALA A 28 11.73 -4.56 -1.95
C ALA A 28 10.36 -4.95 -2.52
N MET A 29 10.28 -5.36 -3.79
CA MET A 29 9.05 -5.95 -4.35
C MET A 29 8.68 -7.27 -3.65
N LYS A 30 9.61 -8.17 -3.34
CA LYS A 30 9.28 -9.41 -2.62
C LYS A 30 8.81 -9.12 -1.21
N GLU A 31 9.54 -8.29 -0.47
CA GLU A 31 9.26 -8.00 0.94
C GLU A 31 7.94 -7.23 1.12
N SER A 32 7.72 -6.18 0.32
CA SER A 32 6.45 -5.43 0.36
C SER A 32 5.23 -6.28 0.04
N ARG A 33 5.36 -7.32 -0.81
CA ARG A 33 4.29 -8.31 -1.05
C ARG A 33 3.91 -9.03 0.23
N VAL A 34 4.91 -9.49 0.97
CA VAL A 34 4.75 -10.29 2.17
C VAL A 34 4.14 -9.43 3.27
N ALA A 35 4.67 -8.23 3.49
CA ALA A 35 4.18 -7.29 4.49
C ALA A 35 2.69 -6.94 4.28
N ILE A 36 2.29 -6.53 3.06
CA ILE A 36 0.88 -6.23 2.78
C ILE A 36 -0.01 -7.46 3.03
N LYS A 37 0.42 -8.65 2.58
CA LYS A 37 -0.38 -9.87 2.80
C LYS A 37 -0.52 -10.22 4.28
N GLN A 38 0.56 -10.09 5.06
CA GLN A 38 0.54 -10.41 6.48
C GLN A 38 -0.44 -9.52 7.24
N GLU A 39 -0.47 -8.22 6.97
CA GLU A 39 -1.42 -7.32 7.63
C GLU A 39 -2.89 -7.63 7.29
N PHE A 40 -3.20 -7.97 6.03
CA PHE A 40 -4.56 -8.39 5.67
C PHE A 40 -4.93 -9.75 6.28
N VAL A 41 -3.99 -10.69 6.37
CA VAL A 41 -4.22 -11.99 7.03
C VAL A 41 -4.43 -11.81 8.53
N LYS A 42 -3.64 -10.95 9.18
CA LYS A 42 -3.78 -10.62 10.61
C LYS A 42 -5.17 -10.07 10.94
N ASN A 43 -5.73 -9.26 10.04
CA ASN A 43 -7.05 -8.62 10.23
C ASN A 43 -8.21 -9.37 9.53
N ARG A 44 -8.00 -10.59 9.01
CA ARG A 44 -9.02 -11.34 8.24
C ARG A 44 -10.32 -11.62 9.00
N GLY A 45 -10.26 -11.67 10.33
CA GLY A 45 -11.39 -11.95 11.21
C GLY A 45 -11.99 -10.70 11.86
N ALA A 46 -11.54 -9.51 11.47
CA ALA A 46 -12.06 -8.27 12.01
C ALA A 46 -13.55 -8.10 11.69
N VAL A 47 -14.27 -7.47 12.61
CA VAL A 47 -15.66 -7.06 12.38
C VAL A 47 -15.69 -6.05 11.24
N ILE A 48 -16.53 -6.30 10.23
CA ILE A 48 -16.58 -5.52 8.98
C ILE A 48 -17.53 -4.31 9.05
N ALA A 49 -17.71 -3.75 10.24
CA ALA A 49 -18.59 -2.63 10.52
C ALA A 49 -18.12 -1.84 11.75
N GLY A 50 -18.57 -0.58 11.85
CA GLY A 50 -18.26 0.30 12.98
C GLY A 50 -16.87 0.93 12.92
N GLU A 51 -16.53 1.66 13.97
CA GLU A 51 -15.34 2.51 14.04
C GLU A 51 -14.03 1.73 13.83
N GLN A 52 -13.94 0.52 14.38
CA GLN A 52 -12.75 -0.34 14.20
C GLN A 52 -12.51 -0.66 12.72
N PHE A 53 -13.58 -0.98 11.97
CA PHE A 53 -13.47 -1.28 10.55
C PHE A 53 -13.06 -0.04 9.74
N GLU A 54 -13.66 1.11 10.05
CA GLU A 54 -13.29 2.38 9.42
C GLU A 54 -11.83 2.74 9.70
N GLY A 55 -11.36 2.54 10.94
CA GLY A 55 -9.95 2.75 11.30
C GLY A 55 -8.99 1.87 10.51
N LEU A 56 -9.32 0.60 10.28
CA LEU A 56 -8.52 -0.29 9.43
C LEU A 56 -8.47 0.20 7.97
N LEU A 57 -9.56 0.77 7.45
CA LEU A 57 -9.58 1.34 6.10
C LEU A 57 -8.78 2.64 6.03
N THR A 58 -8.84 3.49 7.06
CA THR A 58 -8.00 4.69 7.17
C THR A 58 -6.52 4.32 7.16
N MET A 59 -6.11 3.30 7.92
CA MET A 59 -4.72 2.82 7.89
C MET A 59 -4.29 2.35 6.50
N VAL A 60 -5.20 1.77 5.71
CA VAL A 60 -4.92 1.38 4.32
C VAL A 60 -4.72 2.62 3.44
N ASP A 61 -5.52 3.66 3.63
CA ASP A 61 -5.38 4.93 2.90
C ASP A 61 -4.07 5.65 3.26
N GLU A 62 -3.71 5.71 4.53
CA GLU A 62 -2.44 6.29 5.00
C GLU A 62 -1.23 5.52 4.47
N ALA A 63 -1.27 4.19 4.49
CA ALA A 63 -0.21 3.36 3.93
C ALA A 63 -0.08 3.55 2.41
N GLU A 64 -1.20 3.73 1.69
CA GLU A 64 -1.15 4.05 0.27
C GLU A 64 -0.46 5.40 0.04
N ASP A 65 -0.86 6.43 0.79
CA ASP A 65 -0.29 7.77 0.66
C ASP A 65 1.22 7.78 0.94
N MET A 66 1.65 7.09 1.98
CA MET A 66 3.07 6.91 2.30
C MET A 66 3.85 6.24 1.16
N LEU A 67 3.29 5.18 0.56
CA LEU A 67 3.93 4.51 -0.58
C LEU A 67 4.02 5.39 -1.84
N ARG A 68 3.12 6.36 -1.98
CA ARG A 68 3.05 7.23 -3.17
C ARG A 68 3.85 8.52 -3.02
N HIS A 69 3.84 9.11 -1.84
CA HIS A 69 4.31 10.46 -1.59
C HIS A 69 5.27 10.56 -0.40
N GLY A 70 5.15 9.68 0.59
CA GLY A 70 5.95 9.73 1.82
C GLY A 70 7.38 9.19 1.68
N ILE A 71 7.67 8.45 0.61
CA ILE A 71 9.01 7.90 0.35
C ILE A 71 9.64 8.69 -0.78
N ALA A 72 10.61 9.55 -0.43
CA ALA A 72 11.40 10.29 -1.39
C ALA A 72 12.16 9.31 -2.30
N ARG A 73 11.85 9.35 -3.60
CA ARG A 73 12.58 8.61 -4.62
C ARG A 73 13.67 9.52 -5.17
N GLY A 74 14.93 9.12 -5.06
CA GLY A 74 16.02 9.69 -5.85
C GLY A 74 15.90 9.19 -7.30
N ASN A 75 14.92 9.70 -8.04
CA ASN A 75 14.78 9.37 -9.44
C ASN A 75 15.71 10.30 -10.21
N LEU A 76 16.81 9.74 -10.73
CA LEU A 76 17.73 10.47 -11.59
C LEU A 76 16.94 11.19 -12.68
N ASN A 77 17.00 12.52 -12.70
CA ASN A 77 16.35 13.33 -13.70
C ASN A 77 17.23 13.32 -14.96
N PRO A 78 16.84 12.62 -16.05
CA PRO A 78 17.72 12.41 -17.19
C PRO A 78 18.02 13.70 -17.96
N GLY A 79 17.27 14.78 -17.72
CA GLY A 79 17.53 16.10 -18.31
C GLY A 79 18.54 16.96 -17.55
N THR A 80 18.82 16.67 -16.27
CA THR A 80 19.69 17.52 -15.43
C THR A 80 20.81 16.75 -14.72
N GLY A 81 20.74 15.41 -14.67
CA GLY A 81 21.72 14.56 -13.99
C GLY A 81 21.63 14.57 -12.47
N ASN A 82 20.63 15.24 -11.90
CA ASN A 82 20.41 15.33 -10.45
C ASN A 82 19.43 14.25 -9.98
N TYR A 83 19.57 13.83 -8.72
CA TYR A 83 18.71 12.86 -8.04
C TYR A 83 17.58 13.55 -7.27
#